data_AF-A0A536FGA6-F1
#
_entry.id   AF-A0A536FGA6-F1
#
_cell.length_a   1.000
_cell.length_b   1.000
_cell.length_c   1.000
_cell.angle_alpha   90.00
_cell.angle_beta   90.00
_cell.angle_gamma   90.00
#
_symmetry.space_group_name_H-M   'P 1'
#
loop_
_entity.id
_entity.type
_entity.pdbx_description
1 polymer ?
#
loop_
_entity_poly.entity_id
_entity_poly.type
_entity_poly.pdbx_seq_one_letter_code
_entity_poly.pdbx_strand_id
1 'polypeptide(L)'
;MGEAGGPASTRADQKSFAERAKATVTRRDFLIGAGAGAATAAVVLGGTAVATKAIQPAQQTTSTTSGANLSTLPATMRRVELSIDGVKHTVVVDNRESLWETMNFQLGLSNSNLGCDRAQCGACAVLVNGKSVNSCTVLSARLGRGQEIKTVAGLATGPGVAGLHPIQRAFWLEGGFQCGICTRGFIMSTVALLAANPKPTDVQIAEALSGNICRCGEYAKVYKSVQTAAAEMRGEKVTYRATPVVVDVAKQAAQTPVATGVSKDFQFVTPLATIEEFDPLAAAVKKNDGVTDVSGNERSITVKWDPAKLDEAKVRTILTNSGHPVR
;
A
#
# COMPACT_ATOMS: atom_id res chain seq x y z
N MET A 1 25.21 -10.17 -9.52
CA MET A 1 25.39 -8.78 -9.98
C MET A 1 24.55 -7.92 -9.06
N GLY A 2 25.19 -7.10 -8.24
CA GLY A 2 24.53 -6.31 -7.20
C GLY A 2 24.58 -4.83 -7.53
N GLU A 3 23.64 -4.08 -6.95
CA GLU A 3 23.69 -2.64 -6.71
C GLU A 3 22.89 -2.43 -5.40
N ALA A 4 23.53 -2.20 -4.25
CA ALA A 4 24.03 -0.92 -3.74
C ALA A 4 22.90 0.10 -3.49
N GLY A 5 22.30 0.04 -2.29
CA GLY A 5 21.40 1.06 -1.77
C GLY A 5 22.17 2.28 -1.26
N GLY A 6 21.66 3.48 -1.57
CA GLY A 6 22.19 4.75 -1.10
C GLY A 6 21.92 5.03 0.40
N PRO A 7 22.64 6.01 1.00
CA PRO A 7 22.68 6.20 2.45
C PRO A 7 21.42 6.87 3.01
N ALA A 8 21.06 6.43 4.22
CA ALA A 8 20.01 6.98 5.06
C ALA A 8 20.40 8.36 5.65
N SER A 9 19.45 9.29 5.65
CA SER A 9 19.58 10.59 6.30
C SER A 9 19.60 10.46 7.83
N THR A 10 20.54 11.12 8.49
CA THR A 10 20.72 11.16 9.94
C THR A 10 19.76 12.12 10.65
N ARG A 11 19.51 11.78 11.90
CA ARG A 11 18.60 12.37 12.88
C ARG A 11 19.16 13.69 13.42
N ALA A 12 18.94 14.81 12.75
CA ALA A 12 19.29 16.15 13.24
C ALA A 12 18.19 17.23 13.13
N ASP A 13 16.99 16.89 12.64
CA ASP A 13 15.95 17.91 12.33
C ASP A 13 14.65 17.78 13.15
N GLN A 14 14.71 17.31 14.41
CA GLN A 14 13.52 17.19 15.26
C GLN A 14 13.27 18.36 16.23
N LYS A 15 14.04 19.45 16.15
CA LYS A 15 13.77 20.68 16.91
C LYS A 15 13.32 21.83 15.99
N SER A 16 12.12 21.74 15.42
CA SER A 16 11.43 22.93 14.85
C SER A 16 9.93 22.74 14.55
N PHE A 17 9.29 21.61 14.89
CA PHE A 17 7.95 21.31 14.36
C PHE A 17 6.78 22.11 14.98
N ALA A 18 7.00 22.94 16.00
CA ALA A 18 5.94 23.72 16.64
C ALA A 18 5.92 25.22 16.30
N GLU A 19 6.89 25.74 15.54
CA GLU A 19 6.93 27.16 15.17
C GLU A 19 7.52 27.33 13.77
N ARG A 20 6.70 27.13 12.73
CA ARG A 20 6.90 27.66 11.36
C ARG A 20 5.71 27.28 10.47
N ALA A 21 4.56 27.88 10.74
CA ALA A 21 3.54 28.09 9.71
C ALA A 21 3.99 29.28 8.83
N LYS A 22 4.96 29.06 7.94
CA LYS A 22 5.24 29.96 6.80
C LYS A 22 5.54 29.11 5.58
N ALA A 23 4.76 29.36 4.53
CA ALA A 23 4.71 28.65 3.25
C ALA A 23 6.03 28.00 2.82
N THR A 24 6.12 26.68 2.96
CA THR A 24 7.24 25.91 2.42
C THR A 24 6.85 25.37 1.06
N VAL A 25 7.43 25.95 0.01
CA VAL A 25 7.34 25.47 -1.37
C VAL A 25 7.92 24.04 -1.42
N THR A 26 7.16 23.09 -1.94
CA THR A 26 7.58 21.67 -1.99
C THR A 26 8.50 21.40 -3.17
N ARG A 27 9.26 20.28 -3.14
CA ARG A 27 10.07 19.82 -4.29
C ARG A 27 9.23 19.65 -5.56
N ARG A 28 7.94 19.33 -5.41
CA ARG A 28 6.97 19.20 -6.50
C ARG A 28 6.64 20.56 -7.11
N ASP A 29 6.50 21.60 -6.29
CA ASP A 29 6.24 22.97 -6.74
C ASP A 29 7.46 23.57 -7.47
N PHE A 30 8.68 23.26 -7.02
CA PHE A 30 9.92 23.68 -7.70
C PHE A 30 10.08 23.02 -9.08
N LEU A 31 9.76 21.73 -9.20
CA LEU A 31 9.84 21.01 -10.48
C LEU A 31 8.74 21.42 -11.47
N ILE A 32 7.57 21.83 -10.97
CA ILE A 32 6.51 22.41 -11.80
C ILE A 32 6.91 23.82 -12.27
N GLY A 33 7.58 24.61 -11.43
CA GLY A 33 8.07 25.94 -11.79
C GLY A 33 9.26 25.95 -12.75
N ALA A 34 10.14 24.96 -12.68
CA ALA A 34 11.33 24.87 -13.53
C ALA A 34 11.06 24.36 -14.96
N GLY A 35 9.83 23.91 -15.26
CA GLY A 35 9.42 23.46 -16.61
C GLY A 35 9.05 24.58 -17.58
N ALA A 36 9.00 25.83 -17.13
CA ALA A 36 8.70 26.99 -17.96
C ALA A 36 9.91 27.93 -18.04
N GLY A 37 10.65 27.86 -19.13
CA GLY A 37 11.38 29.00 -19.74
C GLY A 37 12.53 29.67 -18.95
N ALA A 38 13.70 29.67 -19.57
CA ALA A 38 14.97 30.23 -19.11
C ALA A 38 15.02 31.74 -18.76
N ALA A 39 16.13 32.08 -18.07
CA ALA A 39 16.83 33.37 -17.93
C ALA A 39 16.23 34.35 -16.89
N THR A 40 16.94 34.79 -15.84
CA THR A 40 18.24 35.49 -15.82
C THR A 40 18.76 35.58 -14.38
N ALA A 41 20.08 35.68 -14.23
CA ALA A 41 20.77 35.92 -12.98
C ALA A 41 20.57 37.35 -12.46
N ALA A 42 20.35 37.52 -11.15
CA ALA A 42 20.75 38.73 -10.44
C ALA A 42 20.83 38.46 -8.92
N VAL A 43 22.02 38.69 -8.38
CA VAL A 43 22.37 38.76 -6.97
C VAL A 43 21.56 39.87 -6.28
N VAL A 44 21.04 39.64 -5.07
CA VAL A 44 20.66 40.73 -4.16
C VAL A 44 21.18 40.43 -2.75
N LEU A 45 22.31 41.07 -2.44
CA LEU A 45 22.64 41.49 -1.08
C LEU A 45 21.63 42.56 -0.64
N GLY A 46 21.09 42.40 0.56
CA GLY A 46 20.72 43.45 1.52
C GLY A 46 19.89 44.66 1.04
N GLY A 47 18.80 44.92 1.77
CA GLY A 47 18.29 46.29 1.90
C GLY A 47 16.82 46.47 1.56
N THR A 48 16.09 46.86 2.59
CA THR A 48 14.70 47.31 2.61
C THR A 48 14.41 48.46 1.66
N ALA A 49 13.36 48.34 0.84
CA ALA A 49 12.56 49.47 0.39
C ALA A 49 11.16 48.98 0.00
N VAL A 50 10.18 49.30 0.86
CA VAL A 50 8.76 49.13 0.59
C VAL A 50 8.35 50.30 -0.31
N ALA A 51 8.00 50.01 -1.57
CA ALA A 51 7.39 50.98 -2.47
C ALA A 51 5.98 50.51 -2.83
N THR A 52 4.99 51.03 -2.12
CA THR A 52 3.57 50.93 -2.47
C THR A 52 3.29 51.80 -3.69
N LYS A 53 3.44 51.25 -4.89
CA LYS A 53 2.90 51.86 -6.11
C LYS A 53 1.55 51.22 -6.40
N ALA A 54 0.49 51.99 -6.20
CA ALA A 54 -0.87 51.64 -6.56
C ALA A 54 -0.92 51.35 -8.07
N ILE A 55 -1.13 50.09 -8.42
CA ILE A 55 -1.42 49.66 -9.78
C ILE A 55 -2.94 49.71 -9.91
N GLN A 56 -3.43 50.66 -10.69
CA GLN A 56 -4.80 50.64 -11.18
C GLN A 56 -5.02 49.34 -11.97
N PRO A 57 -6.12 48.60 -11.73
CA PRO A 57 -6.45 47.46 -12.58
C PRO A 57 -6.73 47.99 -13.98
N ALA A 58 -5.92 47.56 -14.95
CA ALA A 58 -6.21 47.78 -16.35
C ALA A 58 -7.59 47.17 -16.64
N GLN A 59 -8.54 48.01 -17.06
CA GLN A 59 -9.77 47.56 -17.69
C GLN A 59 -9.36 46.79 -18.94
N GLN A 60 -9.33 45.47 -18.84
CA GLN A 60 -9.38 44.60 -19.99
C GLN A 60 -10.71 44.87 -20.68
N THR A 61 -10.67 45.59 -21.80
CA THR A 61 -11.69 45.49 -22.83
C THR A 61 -11.89 44.01 -23.13
N THR A 62 -12.99 43.46 -22.63
CA THR A 62 -13.52 42.16 -22.99
C THR A 62 -13.97 42.24 -24.45
N SER A 63 -13.03 42.05 -25.37
CA SER A 63 -13.36 41.54 -26.69
C SER A 63 -13.96 40.15 -26.48
N THR A 64 -15.28 40.08 -26.60
CA THR A 64 -16.03 38.83 -26.75
C THR A 64 -15.62 38.16 -28.07
N THR A 65 -14.49 37.46 -28.07
CA THR A 65 -14.25 36.35 -28.99
C THR A 65 -14.99 35.13 -28.45
N SER A 66 -16.27 35.07 -28.77
CA SER A 66 -17.03 33.83 -28.73
C SER A 66 -16.41 32.85 -29.71
N GLY A 67 -15.64 31.91 -29.17
CA GLY A 67 -14.87 30.95 -29.95
C GLY A 67 -13.85 30.25 -29.07
N ALA A 68 -14.30 29.65 -27.96
CA ALA A 68 -13.46 28.75 -27.19
C ALA A 68 -13.01 27.62 -28.13
N ASN A 69 -11.73 27.63 -28.50
CA ASN A 69 -11.05 26.45 -29.00
C ASN A 69 -11.17 25.37 -27.93
N LEU A 70 -12.21 24.52 -28.03
CA LEU A 70 -12.18 23.18 -27.47
C LEU A 70 -10.94 22.55 -28.06
N SER A 71 -9.83 22.51 -27.31
CA SER A 71 -8.61 21.85 -27.73
C SER A 71 -8.98 20.42 -28.11
N THR A 72 -9.06 20.18 -29.41
CA THR A 72 -9.57 18.94 -29.95
C THR A 72 -8.56 17.87 -29.58
N LEU A 73 -8.97 16.90 -28.76
CA LEU A 73 -8.10 15.78 -28.44
C LEU A 73 -7.67 15.09 -29.74
N PRO A 74 -6.43 14.59 -29.85
CA PRO A 74 -6.01 13.77 -30.98
C PRO A 74 -7.02 12.63 -31.21
N ALA A 75 -7.22 12.19 -32.45
CA ALA A 75 -8.18 11.14 -32.77
C ALA A 75 -7.89 9.80 -32.04
N THR A 76 -6.65 9.61 -31.57
CA THR A 76 -6.21 8.47 -30.76
C THR A 76 -6.60 8.57 -29.29
N MET A 77 -7.09 9.72 -28.83
CA MET A 77 -7.36 9.99 -27.42
C MET A 77 -8.85 10.26 -27.20
N ARG A 78 -9.36 9.83 -26.05
CA ARG A 78 -10.76 10.04 -25.67
C ARG A 78 -10.87 10.44 -24.21
N ARG A 79 -11.67 11.47 -23.93
CA ARG A 79 -12.11 11.77 -22.56
C ARG A 79 -13.23 10.81 -22.14
N VAL A 80 -13.08 10.20 -20.98
CA VAL A 80 -14.05 9.28 -20.37
C VAL A 80 -14.25 9.61 -18.89
N GLU A 81 -15.46 9.39 -18.38
CA GLU A 81 -15.79 9.46 -16.95
C GLU A 81 -16.01 8.04 -16.42
N LEU A 82 -15.03 7.48 -15.71
CA LEU A 82 -15.11 6.13 -15.15
C LEU A 82 -15.69 6.17 -13.73
N SER A 83 -16.74 5.39 -13.45
CA SER A 83 -17.24 5.19 -12.08
C SER A 83 -16.58 3.95 -11.50
N ILE A 84 -15.61 4.12 -10.60
CA ILE A 84 -14.82 3.04 -9.98
C ILE A 84 -15.06 3.06 -8.48
N ASP A 85 -15.57 1.96 -7.93
CA ASP A 85 -15.87 1.81 -6.51
C ASP A 85 -16.75 2.95 -5.94
N GLY A 86 -17.67 3.46 -6.77
CA GLY A 86 -18.58 4.57 -6.45
C GLY A 86 -17.98 5.97 -6.64
N VAL A 87 -16.72 6.09 -7.03
CA VAL A 87 -16.02 7.36 -7.27
C VAL A 87 -15.90 7.62 -8.76
N LYS A 88 -16.21 8.86 -9.19
CA LYS A 88 -16.09 9.29 -10.58
C LYS A 88 -14.67 9.79 -10.88
N HIS A 89 -14.09 9.27 -11.95
CA HIS A 89 -12.77 9.65 -12.46
C HIS A 89 -12.90 10.14 -13.90
N THR A 90 -12.67 11.44 -14.13
CA THR A 90 -12.59 12.00 -15.49
C THR A 90 -11.14 11.95 -15.97
N VAL A 91 -10.88 11.18 -17.03
CA VAL A 91 -9.53 10.97 -17.58
C VAL A 91 -9.52 11.03 -19.10
N VAL A 92 -8.37 11.31 -19.69
CA VAL A 92 -8.14 11.21 -21.13
C VAL A 92 -7.27 9.97 -21.37
N VAL A 93 -7.77 9.04 -22.17
CA VAL A 93 -7.13 7.74 -22.42
C VAL A 93 -6.83 7.56 -23.90
N ASP A 94 -5.78 6.79 -24.23
CA ASP A 94 -5.60 6.29 -25.61
C ASP A 94 -6.73 5.31 -25.93
N ASN A 95 -7.21 5.29 -27.18
CA ASN A 95 -8.27 4.40 -27.62
C ASN A 95 -7.92 2.91 -27.47
N ARG A 96 -6.64 2.58 -27.34
CA ARG A 96 -6.10 1.22 -27.16
C ARG A 96 -5.78 0.90 -25.71
N GLU A 97 -5.86 1.88 -24.81
CA GLU A 97 -5.53 1.70 -23.40
C GLU A 97 -6.59 0.82 -22.72
N SER A 98 -6.11 -0.22 -22.04
CA SER A 98 -6.95 -1.11 -21.24
C SER A 98 -7.41 -0.45 -19.95
N LEU A 99 -8.51 -0.95 -19.40
CA LEU A 99 -9.03 -0.55 -18.10
C LEU A 99 -8.00 -0.82 -17.00
N TRP A 100 -7.25 -1.93 -17.11
CA TRP A 100 -6.18 -2.22 -16.16
C TRP A 100 -5.11 -1.13 -16.16
N GLU A 101 -4.61 -0.73 -17.33
CA GLU A 101 -3.60 0.33 -17.48
C GLU A 101 -4.11 1.66 -16.94
N THR A 102 -5.34 2.07 -17.31
CA THR A 102 -5.91 3.34 -16.82
C THR A 102 -6.04 3.34 -15.30
N MET A 103 -6.55 2.26 -14.70
CA MET A 103 -6.66 2.16 -13.24
C MET A 103 -5.30 2.22 -12.55
N ASN A 104 -4.31 1.46 -13.02
CA ASN A 104 -3.06 1.29 -12.29
C ASN A 104 -2.02 2.37 -12.61
N PHE A 105 -1.87 2.73 -13.88
CA PHE A 105 -0.84 3.67 -14.33
C PHE A 105 -1.31 5.12 -14.28
N GLN A 106 -2.54 5.43 -14.71
CA GLN A 106 -3.03 6.81 -14.67
C GLN A 106 -3.62 7.19 -13.31
N LEU A 107 -4.47 6.32 -12.75
CA LEU A 107 -5.21 6.61 -11.52
C LEU A 107 -4.51 6.14 -10.24
N GLY A 108 -3.46 5.31 -10.34
CA GLY A 108 -2.75 4.77 -9.18
C GLY A 108 -3.57 3.78 -8.33
N LEU A 109 -4.69 3.28 -8.86
CA LEU A 109 -5.59 2.33 -8.22
C LEU A 109 -5.04 0.90 -8.37
N SER A 110 -4.15 0.52 -7.45
CA SER A 110 -3.51 -0.80 -7.42
C SER A 110 -4.43 -1.92 -6.87
N ASN A 111 -5.67 -1.97 -7.34
CA ASN A 111 -6.74 -2.84 -6.82
C ASN A 111 -6.99 -4.11 -7.67
N SER A 112 -6.17 -4.35 -8.70
CA SER A 112 -6.20 -5.55 -9.56
C SER A 112 -4.79 -5.84 -10.06
N ASN A 113 -4.42 -7.10 -10.31
CA ASN A 113 -3.05 -7.46 -10.71
C ASN A 113 -2.98 -7.77 -12.22
N LEU A 114 -1.88 -7.40 -12.88
CA LEU A 114 -1.60 -7.85 -14.25
C LEU A 114 -0.74 -9.10 -14.20
N GLY A 115 -1.24 -10.21 -14.74
CA GLY A 115 -0.50 -11.47 -14.80
C GLY A 115 -0.03 -11.83 -16.20
N CYS A 116 -0.94 -11.89 -17.17
CA CYS A 116 -0.63 -12.39 -18.52
C CYS A 116 -0.91 -11.40 -19.65
N ASP A 117 -1.69 -10.35 -19.39
CA ASP A 117 -2.11 -9.35 -20.38
C ASP A 117 -2.71 -9.92 -21.69
N ARG A 118 -3.45 -11.03 -21.57
CA ARG A 118 -4.02 -11.76 -22.72
C ARG A 118 -5.30 -12.54 -22.39
N ALA A 119 -6.03 -12.08 -21.37
CA ALA A 119 -7.29 -12.68 -20.88
C ALA A 119 -7.25 -14.18 -20.51
N GLN A 120 -6.09 -14.70 -20.08
CA GLN A 120 -5.96 -16.11 -19.73
C GLN A 120 -5.91 -16.39 -18.22
N CYS A 121 -5.32 -15.50 -17.42
CA CYS A 121 -5.02 -15.82 -16.01
C CYS A 121 -6.04 -15.30 -14.99
N GLY A 122 -6.94 -14.39 -15.35
CA GLY A 122 -7.96 -13.85 -14.43
C GLY A 122 -7.46 -12.91 -13.33
N ALA A 123 -6.14 -12.73 -13.14
CA ALA A 123 -5.58 -11.91 -12.06
C ALA A 123 -6.04 -10.43 -12.09
N CYS A 124 -6.41 -9.94 -13.28
CA CYS A 124 -6.92 -8.60 -13.53
C CYS A 124 -8.45 -8.49 -13.43
N ALA A 125 -9.14 -9.52 -12.92
CA ALA A 125 -10.59 -9.52 -12.91
C ALA A 125 -11.16 -8.38 -12.03
N VAL A 126 -12.12 -7.67 -12.59
CA VAL A 126 -12.97 -6.65 -11.93
C VAL A 126 -14.42 -6.90 -12.34
N LEU A 127 -15.35 -6.24 -11.67
CA LEU A 127 -16.76 -6.26 -12.10
C LEU A 127 -17.06 -5.03 -12.93
N VAL A 128 -17.68 -5.21 -14.09
CA VAL A 128 -18.30 -4.14 -14.87
C VAL A 128 -19.80 -4.45 -14.93
N ASN A 129 -20.63 -3.59 -14.33
CA ASN A 129 -22.08 -3.83 -14.17
C ASN A 129 -22.39 -5.22 -13.59
N GLY A 130 -21.64 -5.60 -12.54
CA GLY A 130 -21.81 -6.90 -11.85
C GLY A 130 -21.21 -8.11 -12.58
N LYS A 131 -20.70 -7.96 -13.81
CA LYS A 131 -20.07 -9.07 -14.56
C LYS A 131 -18.56 -9.08 -14.36
N SER A 132 -18.00 -10.24 -14.01
CA SER A 132 -16.55 -10.44 -13.95
C SER A 132 -15.96 -10.36 -15.35
N VAL A 133 -14.99 -9.47 -15.55
CA VAL A 133 -14.28 -9.27 -16.82
C VAL A 133 -12.77 -9.15 -16.58
N ASN A 134 -11.96 -9.60 -17.54
CA ASN A 134 -10.53 -9.34 -17.56
C ASN A 134 -10.29 -7.88 -17.94
N SER A 135 -9.89 -7.03 -16.99
CA SER A 135 -9.74 -5.59 -17.25
C SER A 135 -8.63 -5.28 -18.27
N CYS A 136 -7.67 -6.18 -18.48
CA CYS A 136 -6.64 -6.02 -19.50
C CYS A 136 -7.18 -6.07 -20.94
N THR A 137 -8.37 -6.65 -21.16
CA THR A 137 -8.99 -6.71 -22.49
C THR A 137 -10.17 -5.75 -22.67
N VAL A 138 -10.49 -4.97 -21.65
CA VAL A 138 -11.54 -3.95 -21.73
C VAL A 138 -10.90 -2.61 -22.03
N LEU A 139 -11.21 -2.00 -23.17
CA LEU A 139 -10.67 -0.68 -23.51
C LEU A 139 -11.37 0.42 -22.71
N SER A 140 -10.61 1.27 -22.03
CA SER A 140 -11.14 2.39 -21.23
C SER A 140 -11.98 3.34 -22.08
N ALA A 141 -11.59 3.56 -23.33
CA ALA A 141 -12.32 4.40 -24.29
C ALA A 141 -13.74 3.89 -24.64
N ARG A 142 -14.07 2.63 -24.32
CA ARG A 142 -15.41 2.05 -24.52
C ARG A 142 -16.32 2.23 -23.29
N LEU A 143 -15.76 2.63 -22.16
CA LEU A 143 -16.48 2.87 -20.91
C LEU A 143 -16.88 4.35 -20.78
N GLY A 144 -17.39 4.72 -19.61
CA GLY A 144 -17.83 6.06 -19.28
C GLY A 144 -19.17 6.48 -19.88
N ARG A 145 -20.06 5.51 -20.05
CA ARG A 145 -21.46 5.69 -20.44
C ARG A 145 -22.39 5.15 -19.33
N GLY A 146 -22.04 5.43 -18.08
CA GLY A 146 -22.81 5.02 -16.90
C GLY A 146 -22.52 3.60 -16.40
N GLN A 147 -21.51 2.90 -16.94
CA GLN A 147 -21.11 1.61 -16.36
C GLN A 147 -20.47 1.79 -14.99
N GLU A 148 -20.80 0.90 -14.05
CA GLU A 148 -20.16 0.81 -12.74
C GLU A 148 -19.03 -0.22 -12.77
N ILE A 149 -17.85 0.21 -12.36
CA ILE A 149 -16.67 -0.63 -12.19
C ILE A 149 -16.49 -0.85 -10.70
N LYS A 150 -16.44 -2.11 -10.28
CA LYS A 150 -16.15 -2.48 -8.89
C LYS A 150 -14.90 -3.34 -8.83
N THR A 151 -13.96 -2.95 -8.00
CA THR A 151 -12.68 -3.63 -7.75
C THR A 151 -12.71 -4.34 -6.40
N VAL A 152 -11.62 -5.04 -6.07
CA VAL A 152 -11.50 -5.74 -4.78
C VAL A 152 -11.54 -4.78 -3.58
N ALA A 153 -11.11 -3.52 -3.77
CA ALA A 153 -11.09 -2.52 -2.71
C ALA A 153 -12.50 -2.03 -2.35
N GLY A 154 -13.40 -1.93 -3.34
CA GLY A 154 -14.79 -1.53 -3.15
C GLY A 154 -15.70 -2.59 -2.51
N LEU A 155 -15.14 -3.71 -2.02
CA LEU A 155 -15.91 -4.75 -1.33
C LEU A 155 -15.99 -4.54 0.18
N ALA A 156 -14.96 -3.97 0.79
CA ALA A 156 -14.91 -3.78 2.24
C ALA A 156 -15.83 -2.62 2.64
N THR A 157 -16.57 -2.80 3.74
CA THR A 157 -17.52 -1.81 4.28
C THR A 157 -17.00 -1.09 5.52
N GLY A 158 -15.80 -1.44 6.00
CA GLY A 158 -15.19 -0.82 7.17
C GLY A 158 -13.81 -1.39 7.51
N PRO A 159 -13.21 -0.97 8.63
CA PRO A 159 -11.92 -1.44 9.07
C PRO A 159 -11.98 -2.84 9.71
N GLY A 160 -10.83 -3.51 9.75
CA GLY A 160 -10.64 -4.77 10.45
C GLY A 160 -11.43 -5.94 9.84
N VAL A 161 -11.45 -7.06 10.55
CA VAL A 161 -12.04 -8.33 10.08
C VAL A 161 -13.54 -8.20 9.84
N ALA A 162 -14.23 -7.42 10.69
CA ALA A 162 -15.67 -7.20 10.61
C ALA A 162 -16.07 -6.38 9.37
N GLY A 163 -15.22 -5.47 8.92
CA GLY A 163 -15.45 -4.66 7.72
C GLY A 163 -15.09 -5.35 6.40
N LEU A 164 -14.45 -6.53 6.44
CA LEU A 164 -14.21 -7.32 5.23
C LEU A 164 -15.51 -7.92 4.71
N HIS A 165 -15.66 -7.96 3.39
CA HIS A 165 -16.72 -8.71 2.74
C HIS A 165 -16.60 -10.22 3.12
N PRO A 166 -17.72 -10.96 3.30
CA PRO A 166 -17.68 -12.39 3.64
C PRO A 166 -16.73 -13.21 2.75
N ILE A 167 -16.72 -12.93 1.44
CA ILE A 167 -15.77 -13.53 0.49
C ILE A 167 -14.30 -13.22 0.85
N GLN A 168 -13.94 -11.97 1.10
CA GLN A 168 -12.56 -11.61 1.49
C GLN A 168 -12.15 -12.31 2.79
N ARG A 169 -13.07 -12.32 3.77
CA ARG A 169 -12.88 -12.96 5.07
C ARG A 169 -12.69 -14.47 4.94
N ALA A 170 -13.51 -15.14 4.13
CA ALA A 170 -13.38 -16.58 3.88
C ALA A 170 -12.06 -16.91 3.17
N PHE A 171 -11.67 -16.16 2.13
CA PHE A 171 -10.38 -16.34 1.47
C PHE A 171 -9.22 -16.19 2.45
N TRP A 172 -9.31 -15.23 3.37
CA TRP A 172 -8.29 -15.05 4.39
C TRP A 172 -8.24 -16.22 5.37
N LEU A 173 -9.36 -16.53 6.02
CA LEU A 173 -9.40 -17.46 7.15
C LEU A 173 -9.41 -18.94 6.75
N GLU A 174 -9.75 -19.27 5.51
CA GLU A 174 -9.57 -20.62 4.94
C GLU A 174 -8.19 -20.79 4.30
N GLY A 175 -7.42 -19.71 4.16
CA GLY A 175 -6.13 -19.72 3.48
C GLY A 175 -6.24 -19.94 1.97
N GLY A 176 -7.28 -19.39 1.34
CA GLY A 176 -7.51 -19.41 -0.12
C GLY A 176 -6.50 -18.60 -0.94
N PHE A 177 -5.26 -18.44 -0.45
CA PHE A 177 -4.18 -17.71 -1.08
C PHE A 177 -2.81 -18.14 -0.52
N GLN A 178 -1.75 -17.84 -1.28
CA GLN A 178 -0.37 -17.86 -0.82
C GLN A 178 0.32 -16.56 -1.26
N CYS A 179 0.90 -16.53 -2.47
CA CYS A 179 1.60 -15.35 -2.99
C CYS A 179 0.69 -14.14 -3.24
N GLY A 180 -0.63 -14.32 -3.22
CA GLY A 180 -1.61 -13.23 -3.33
C GLY A 180 -1.87 -12.69 -4.74
N ILE A 181 -1.03 -13.01 -5.74
CA ILE A 181 -1.14 -12.41 -7.09
C ILE A 181 -2.49 -12.71 -7.76
N CYS A 182 -2.97 -13.94 -7.69
CA CYS A 182 -4.25 -14.33 -8.29
C CYS A 182 -5.47 -14.02 -7.40
N THR A 183 -5.26 -13.74 -6.11
CA THR A 183 -6.31 -13.72 -5.09
C THR A 183 -7.38 -12.67 -5.35
N ARG A 184 -6.98 -11.48 -5.82
CA ARG A 184 -7.92 -10.40 -6.17
C ARG A 184 -8.87 -10.84 -7.29
N GLY A 185 -8.34 -11.49 -8.33
CA GLY A 185 -9.14 -12.01 -9.44
C GLY A 185 -10.14 -13.08 -8.99
N PHE A 186 -9.67 -14.06 -8.20
CA PHE A 186 -10.53 -15.08 -7.61
C PHE A 186 -11.65 -14.49 -6.75
N ILE A 187 -11.35 -13.49 -5.92
CA ILE A 187 -12.36 -12.81 -5.09
C ILE A 187 -13.41 -12.15 -6.00
N MET A 188 -13.01 -11.40 -7.02
CA MET A 188 -13.97 -10.71 -7.90
C MET A 188 -14.83 -11.69 -8.71
N SER A 189 -14.25 -12.77 -9.24
CA SER A 189 -15.03 -13.82 -9.91
C SER A 189 -15.96 -14.56 -8.95
N THR A 190 -15.56 -14.74 -7.68
CA THR A 190 -16.43 -15.31 -6.64
C THR A 190 -17.61 -14.39 -6.33
N VAL A 191 -17.40 -13.06 -6.28
CA VAL A 191 -18.49 -12.09 -6.11
C VAL A 191 -19.52 -12.22 -7.24
N ALA A 192 -19.06 -12.28 -8.49
CA ALA A 192 -19.94 -12.48 -9.64
C ALA A 192 -20.70 -13.82 -9.57
N LEU A 193 -20.02 -14.91 -9.23
CA LEU A 193 -20.63 -16.22 -9.07
C LEU A 193 -21.73 -16.21 -8.00
N LEU A 194 -21.44 -15.73 -6.80
CA LEU A 194 -22.37 -15.80 -5.67
C LEU A 194 -23.52 -14.80 -5.78
N ALA A 195 -23.34 -13.70 -6.52
CA ALA A 195 -24.43 -12.82 -6.89
C ALA A 195 -25.44 -13.51 -7.84
N ALA A 196 -24.94 -14.33 -8.77
CA ALA A 196 -25.79 -15.06 -9.73
C ALA A 196 -26.36 -16.37 -9.16
N ASN A 197 -25.60 -17.06 -8.31
CA ASN A 197 -25.98 -18.32 -7.70
C ASN A 197 -25.47 -18.37 -6.24
N PRO A 198 -26.34 -18.09 -5.25
CA PRO A 198 -25.96 -18.08 -3.84
C PRO A 198 -25.63 -19.46 -3.25
N LYS A 199 -25.90 -20.57 -3.96
CA LYS A 199 -25.63 -21.95 -3.50
C LYS A 199 -25.05 -22.79 -4.63
N PRO A 200 -23.85 -22.46 -5.13
CA PRO A 200 -23.25 -23.19 -6.25
C PRO A 200 -22.76 -24.56 -5.79
N THR A 201 -22.83 -25.54 -6.69
CA THR A 201 -22.17 -26.84 -6.53
C THR A 201 -20.68 -26.72 -6.81
N ASP A 202 -19.88 -27.72 -6.41
CA ASP A 202 -18.44 -27.72 -6.65
C ASP A 202 -18.09 -27.63 -8.14
N VAL A 203 -18.88 -28.27 -9.00
CA VAL A 203 -18.73 -28.19 -10.45
C VAL A 203 -19.00 -26.77 -10.95
N GLN A 204 -20.01 -26.09 -10.42
CA GLN A 204 -20.32 -24.71 -10.79
C GLN A 204 -19.26 -23.73 -10.27
N ILE A 205 -18.68 -23.98 -9.09
CA ILE A 205 -17.55 -23.21 -8.58
C ILE A 205 -16.34 -23.38 -9.51
N ALA A 206 -16.00 -24.62 -9.86
CA ALA A 206 -14.88 -24.92 -10.74
C ALA A 206 -15.04 -24.26 -12.12
N GLU A 207 -16.23 -24.35 -12.72
CA GLU A 207 -16.53 -23.73 -14.00
C GLU A 207 -16.41 -22.20 -13.94
N ALA A 208 -17.05 -21.58 -12.95
CA ALA A 208 -17.05 -20.12 -12.80
C ALA A 208 -15.67 -19.53 -12.48
N LEU A 209 -14.78 -20.33 -11.88
CA LEU A 209 -13.42 -19.92 -11.54
C LEU A 209 -12.36 -20.41 -12.52
N SER A 210 -12.74 -21.17 -13.56
CA SER A 210 -11.81 -21.74 -14.55
C SER A 210 -10.94 -20.69 -15.27
N GLY A 211 -11.44 -19.45 -15.39
CA GLY A 211 -10.70 -18.32 -15.94
C GLY A 211 -9.66 -17.68 -15.00
N ASN A 212 -9.49 -18.19 -13.78
CA ASN A 212 -8.52 -17.71 -12.80
C ASN A 212 -7.43 -18.76 -12.55
N ILE A 213 -6.17 -18.41 -12.83
CA ILE A 213 -5.02 -19.32 -12.71
C ILE A 213 -4.28 -19.05 -11.41
N CYS A 214 -4.12 -20.09 -10.59
CA CYS A 214 -3.30 -20.09 -9.38
C CYS A 214 -2.03 -20.92 -9.60
N ARG A 215 -0.85 -20.28 -9.60
CA ARG A 215 0.43 -21.01 -9.72
C ARG A 215 0.87 -21.69 -8.41
N CYS A 216 0.40 -21.19 -7.27
CA CYS A 216 0.61 -21.80 -5.96
C CYS A 216 -0.17 -23.11 -5.76
N GLY A 217 -1.18 -23.38 -6.59
CA GLY A 217 -1.96 -24.62 -6.54
C GLY A 217 -3.03 -24.68 -5.44
N GLU A 218 -3.43 -23.54 -4.86
CA GLU A 218 -4.36 -23.50 -3.71
C GLU A 218 -5.85 -23.68 -4.05
N TYR A 219 -6.19 -24.31 -5.17
CA TYR A 219 -7.57 -24.40 -5.66
C TYR A 219 -8.53 -25.04 -4.64
N ALA A 220 -8.11 -26.06 -3.90
CA ALA A 220 -8.95 -26.68 -2.88
C ALA A 220 -9.33 -25.69 -1.76
N LYS A 221 -8.40 -24.85 -1.31
CA LYS A 221 -8.67 -23.82 -0.30
C LYS A 221 -9.47 -22.65 -0.88
N VAL A 222 -9.26 -22.30 -2.15
CA VAL A 222 -10.10 -21.34 -2.88
C VAL A 222 -11.55 -21.84 -2.92
N TYR A 223 -11.80 -23.09 -3.30
CA TYR A 223 -13.16 -23.64 -3.39
C TYR A 223 -13.81 -23.70 -2.00
N LYS A 224 -13.05 -24.11 -0.98
CA LYS A 224 -13.51 -24.05 0.41
C LYS A 224 -13.88 -22.62 0.82
N SER A 225 -13.08 -21.62 0.44
CA SER A 225 -13.37 -20.21 0.70
C SER A 225 -14.68 -19.76 0.05
N VAL A 226 -14.94 -20.19 -1.18
CA VAL A 226 -16.21 -19.89 -1.89
C VAL A 226 -17.39 -20.51 -1.18
N GLN A 227 -17.31 -21.79 -0.81
CA GLN A 227 -18.36 -22.50 -0.08
C GLN A 227 -18.65 -21.84 1.28
N THR A 228 -17.60 -21.53 2.05
CA THR A 228 -17.71 -20.86 3.35
C THR A 228 -18.35 -19.48 3.20
N ALA A 229 -17.90 -18.67 2.22
CA ALA A 229 -18.50 -17.37 1.94
C ALA A 229 -19.98 -17.48 1.53
N ALA A 230 -20.32 -18.46 0.68
CA ALA A 230 -21.70 -18.68 0.25
C ALA A 230 -22.62 -19.03 1.43
N ALA A 231 -22.17 -19.90 2.34
CA ALA A 231 -22.90 -20.25 3.55
C ALA A 231 -23.10 -19.02 4.47
N GLU A 232 -22.03 -18.28 4.73
CA GLU A 232 -22.08 -17.07 5.56
C GLU A 232 -23.02 -16.00 4.98
N MET A 233 -22.98 -15.78 3.66
CA MET A 233 -23.87 -14.82 2.97
C MET A 233 -25.35 -15.24 3.02
N ARG A 234 -25.64 -16.53 3.23
CA ARG A 234 -27.01 -17.04 3.47
C ARG A 234 -27.42 -16.99 4.95
N GLY A 235 -26.56 -16.48 5.83
CA GLY A 235 -26.81 -16.40 7.27
C GLY A 235 -26.57 -17.73 8.01
N GLU A 236 -25.89 -18.69 7.38
CA GLU A 236 -25.54 -19.96 8.02
C GLU A 236 -24.34 -19.75 8.97
N LYS A 237 -24.32 -20.49 10.08
CA LYS A 237 -23.16 -20.49 10.98
C LYS A 237 -21.98 -21.18 10.31
N VAL A 238 -20.88 -20.45 10.13
CA VAL A 238 -19.64 -20.98 9.56
C VAL A 238 -18.55 -21.10 10.61
N THR A 239 -17.69 -22.11 10.44
CA THR A 239 -16.45 -22.26 11.21
C THR A 239 -15.30 -22.17 10.22
N TYR A 240 -14.42 -21.18 10.42
CA TYR A 240 -13.23 -21.02 9.59
C TYR A 240 -12.08 -21.92 10.07
N ARG A 241 -11.14 -22.22 9.17
CA ARG A 241 -9.90 -22.94 9.50
C ARG A 241 -9.01 -22.17 10.48
N ALA A 242 -8.82 -20.87 10.26
CA ALA A 242 -8.01 -20.01 11.12
C ALA A 242 -8.88 -19.16 12.04
N THR A 243 -8.40 -18.93 13.26
CA THR A 243 -9.00 -17.94 14.18
C THR A 243 -8.30 -16.59 13.99
N PRO A 244 -9.03 -15.50 13.71
CA PRO A 244 -8.42 -14.18 13.59
C PRO A 244 -7.74 -13.76 14.90
N VAL A 245 -6.47 -13.36 14.81
CA VAL A 245 -5.78 -12.69 15.93
C VAL A 245 -5.95 -11.19 15.73
N VAL A 246 -6.86 -10.59 16.50
CA VAL A 246 -7.08 -9.13 16.48
C VAL A 246 -6.18 -8.51 17.55
N VAL A 247 -5.17 -7.76 17.11
CA VAL A 247 -4.29 -7.01 18.01
C VAL A 247 -4.83 -5.59 18.12
N ASP A 248 -5.36 -5.22 19.29
CA ASP A 248 -5.73 -3.83 19.59
C ASP A 248 -4.47 -2.98 19.71
N VAL A 249 -4.05 -2.36 18.61
CA VAL A 249 -2.89 -1.45 18.59
C VAL A 249 -3.09 -0.28 19.56
N ALA A 250 -4.34 0.14 19.81
CA ALA A 250 -4.69 1.15 20.81
C ALA A 250 -4.34 0.73 22.25
N LYS A 251 -4.35 -0.58 22.56
CA LYS A 251 -4.01 -1.10 23.89
C LYS A 251 -2.51 -1.34 24.06
N GLN A 252 -1.75 -1.41 22.96
CA GLN A 252 -0.28 -1.44 22.99
C GLN A 252 0.37 -0.08 23.28
N ALA A 253 -0.40 1.02 23.26
CA ALA A 253 0.10 2.35 23.62
C ALA A 253 0.31 2.54 25.13
N ALA A 254 -0.15 1.60 25.97
CA ALA A 254 0.24 1.53 27.38
C ALA A 254 1.54 0.73 27.54
N GLN A 255 2.61 1.14 26.85
CA GLN A 255 3.94 0.82 27.33
C GLN A 255 4.13 1.58 28.64
N THR A 256 4.33 0.83 29.72
CA THR A 256 4.82 1.32 31.02
C THR A 256 5.91 2.36 30.77
N PRO A 257 5.94 3.51 31.48
CA PRO A 257 6.93 4.55 31.27
C PRO A 257 8.31 3.92 31.14
N VAL A 258 8.87 4.06 29.96
CA VAL A 258 10.17 3.52 29.63
C VAL A 258 11.18 4.17 30.57
N ALA A 259 11.71 3.39 31.50
CA ALA A 259 12.81 3.82 32.35
C ALA A 259 13.92 4.41 31.47
N THR A 260 14.48 5.53 31.91
CA THR A 260 15.57 6.31 31.30
C THR A 260 16.85 5.47 31.22
N GLY A 261 16.86 4.48 30.34
CA GLY A 261 18.01 3.63 30.04
C GLY A 261 18.69 4.06 28.75
N VAL A 262 20.01 3.86 28.69
CA VAL A 262 20.79 4.03 27.47
C VAL A 262 20.47 2.86 26.55
N SER A 263 20.29 3.14 25.25
CA SER A 263 20.03 2.13 24.22
C SER A 263 21.04 2.28 23.11
N LYS A 264 21.70 1.17 22.75
CA LYS A 264 22.68 1.13 21.66
C LYS A 264 22.50 -0.12 20.82
N ASP A 265 22.66 0.07 19.52
CA ASP A 265 22.71 -0.99 18.54
C ASP A 265 24.16 -1.43 18.30
N PHE A 266 24.37 -2.73 18.24
CA PHE A 266 25.66 -3.37 18.06
C PHE A 266 25.58 -4.34 16.88
N GLN A 267 26.61 -4.37 16.03
CA GLN A 267 26.68 -5.35 14.93
C GLN A 267 27.46 -6.57 15.38
N PHE A 268 26.93 -7.77 15.14
CA PHE A 268 27.69 -8.99 15.41
C PHE A 268 28.94 -9.06 14.55
N VAL A 269 30.06 -9.48 15.14
CA VAL A 269 31.29 -9.78 14.39
C VAL A 269 31.04 -10.92 13.42
N THR A 270 30.31 -11.94 13.88
CA THR A 270 29.80 -13.07 13.09
C THR A 270 28.27 -13.08 13.20
N PRO A 271 27.53 -12.86 12.11
CA PRO A 271 26.06 -12.95 12.12
C PRO A 271 25.57 -14.30 12.65
N LEU A 272 24.38 -14.30 13.25
CA LEU A 272 23.67 -15.53 13.59
C LEU A 272 23.35 -16.30 12.31
N ALA A 273 23.34 -17.64 12.38
CA ALA A 273 23.07 -18.44 11.20
C ALA A 273 21.60 -18.35 10.79
N THR A 274 20.70 -18.20 11.77
CA THR A 274 19.25 -18.10 11.58
C THR A 274 18.62 -17.18 12.64
N ILE A 275 17.40 -16.66 12.39
CA ILE A 275 16.70 -15.78 13.33
C ILE A 275 16.27 -16.50 14.61
N GLU A 276 16.10 -17.82 14.54
CA GLU A 276 15.72 -18.68 15.64
C GLU A 276 16.79 -18.73 16.74
N GLU A 277 18.04 -18.37 16.42
CA GLU A 277 19.13 -18.24 17.38
C GLU A 277 19.05 -16.92 18.18
N PHE A 278 18.28 -15.94 17.72
CA PHE A 278 18.18 -14.63 18.35
C PHE A 278 17.43 -14.67 19.68
N ASP A 279 16.29 -15.37 19.74
CA ASP A 279 15.47 -15.41 20.95
C ASP A 279 16.19 -16.02 22.18
N PRO A 280 16.90 -17.15 22.05
CA PRO A 280 17.74 -17.68 23.13
C PRO A 280 18.84 -16.71 23.57
N LEU A 281 19.49 -16.03 22.62
CA LEU A 281 20.52 -15.03 22.89
C LEU A 281 19.95 -13.82 23.64
N ALA A 282 18.84 -13.27 23.17
CA ALA A 282 18.17 -12.13 23.80
C ALA A 282 17.75 -12.48 25.23
N ALA A 283 17.22 -13.69 25.46
CA ALA A 283 16.87 -14.17 26.79
C ALA A 283 18.09 -14.33 27.71
N ALA A 284 19.24 -14.75 27.19
CA ALA A 284 20.49 -14.85 27.96
C ALA A 284 21.04 -13.46 28.34
N VAL A 285 21.07 -12.51 27.39
CA VAL A 285 21.54 -11.14 27.62
C VAL A 285 20.65 -10.43 28.63
N LYS A 286 19.32 -10.60 28.55
CA LYS A 286 18.34 -9.96 29.44
C LYS A 286 18.41 -10.41 30.91
N LYS A 287 19.12 -11.50 31.22
CA LYS A 287 19.35 -11.96 32.61
C LYS A 287 20.44 -11.16 33.35
N ASN A 288 21.24 -10.36 32.65
CA ASN A 288 22.32 -9.60 33.26
C ASN A 288 21.78 -8.36 33.99
N ASP A 289 22.19 -8.16 35.25
CA ASP A 289 21.74 -7.01 36.03
C ASP A 289 22.10 -5.69 35.34
N GLY A 290 21.11 -4.80 35.24
CA GLY A 290 21.20 -3.55 34.51
C GLY A 290 20.77 -3.63 33.04
N VAL A 291 20.61 -4.82 32.43
CA VAL A 291 19.96 -4.94 31.12
C VAL A 291 18.45 -4.87 31.29
N THR A 292 17.82 -3.93 30.60
CA THR A 292 16.38 -3.66 30.70
C THR A 292 15.60 -4.19 29.50
N ASP A 293 16.20 -4.19 28.32
CA ASP A 293 15.59 -4.74 27.12
C ASP A 293 16.60 -5.16 26.05
N VAL A 294 16.20 -6.09 25.18
CA VAL A 294 17.02 -6.62 24.09
C VAL A 294 16.13 -6.87 22.87
N SER A 295 16.52 -6.35 21.70
CA SER A 295 15.84 -6.56 20.41
C SER A 295 16.86 -6.60 19.28
N GLY A 296 16.49 -7.10 18.10
CA GLY A 296 17.47 -7.26 17.01
C GLY A 296 17.04 -8.23 15.93
N ASN A 297 18.03 -8.68 15.16
CA ASN A 297 17.92 -9.63 14.06
C ASN A 297 19.22 -10.44 13.93
N GLU A 298 19.40 -11.20 12.85
CA GLU A 298 20.55 -12.08 12.63
C GLU A 298 21.89 -11.32 12.50
N ARG A 299 21.86 -10.01 12.29
CA ARG A 299 23.05 -9.18 12.02
C ARG A 299 23.37 -8.17 13.12
N SER A 300 22.40 -7.85 13.95
CA SER A 300 22.48 -6.75 14.92
C SER A 300 21.66 -7.03 16.16
N ILE A 301 22.14 -6.48 17.28
CA ILE A 301 21.48 -6.54 18.58
C ILE A 301 21.46 -5.15 19.19
N THR A 302 20.26 -4.69 19.51
CA THR A 302 20.02 -3.50 20.30
C THR A 302 19.86 -3.92 21.76
N VAL A 303 20.73 -3.42 22.62
CA VAL A 303 20.65 -3.62 24.08
C VAL A 303 20.27 -2.30 24.72
N LYS A 304 19.34 -2.37 25.67
CA LYS A 304 18.97 -1.24 26.52
C LYS A 304 19.36 -1.53 27.96
N TRP A 305 20.03 -0.59 28.62
CA TRP A 305 20.53 -0.78 29.97
C TRP A 305 20.39 0.46 30.86
N ASP A 306 20.43 0.23 32.17
CA ASP A 306 20.50 1.26 33.20
C ASP A 306 21.95 1.79 33.31
N PRO A 307 22.21 3.07 33.00
CA PRO A 307 23.55 3.64 33.07
C PRO A 307 24.12 3.71 34.49
N ALA A 308 23.30 3.60 35.54
CA ALA A 308 23.80 3.51 36.91
C ALA A 308 24.44 2.15 37.22
N LYS A 309 24.14 1.12 36.43
CA LYS A 309 24.57 -0.27 36.65
C LYS A 309 25.56 -0.77 35.60
N LEU A 310 25.33 -0.40 34.33
CA LEU A 310 26.11 -0.84 33.19
C LEU A 310 26.62 0.33 32.36
N ASP A 311 27.81 0.16 31.82
CA ASP A 311 28.35 1.00 30.73
C ASP A 311 28.42 0.17 29.45
N GLU A 312 28.72 0.82 28.33
CA GLU A 312 28.84 0.15 27.04
C GLU A 312 29.89 -0.96 27.04
N ALA A 313 31.01 -0.77 27.75
CA ALA A 313 32.10 -1.74 27.79
C ALA A 313 31.62 -3.06 28.43
N LYS A 314 30.89 -2.98 29.55
CA LYS A 314 30.28 -4.14 30.19
C LYS A 314 29.23 -4.81 29.31
N VAL A 315 28.43 -4.04 28.56
CA VAL A 315 27.47 -4.60 27.59
C VAL A 315 28.20 -5.39 26.50
N ARG A 316 29.31 -4.85 25.95
CA ARG A 316 30.14 -5.58 24.98
C ARG A 316 30.77 -6.84 25.57
N THR A 317 31.17 -6.82 26.84
CA THR A 317 31.66 -8.01 27.55
C THR A 317 30.55 -9.05 27.73
N ILE A 318 29.33 -8.66 28.08
CA ILE A 318 28.17 -9.57 28.18
C ILE A 318 27.93 -10.27 26.84
N LEU A 319 27.91 -9.51 25.74
CA LEU A 319 27.72 -10.04 24.39
C LEU A 319 28.86 -10.99 23.98
N THR A 320 30.12 -10.62 24.30
CA THR A 320 31.29 -11.47 24.04
C THR A 320 31.23 -12.79 24.84
N ASN A 321 30.85 -12.73 26.12
CA ASN A 321 30.71 -13.91 26.98
C ASN A 321 29.55 -14.82 26.58
N SER A 322 28.54 -14.27 25.90
CA SER A 322 27.45 -15.04 25.29
C SER A 322 27.85 -15.76 24.00
N GLY A 323 29.10 -15.60 23.53
CA GLY A 323 29.60 -16.20 22.29
C GLY A 323 29.35 -15.34 21.04
N HIS A 324 28.81 -14.13 21.21
CA HIS A 324 28.43 -13.24 20.10
C HIS A 324 29.11 -11.87 20.25
N PRO A 325 30.44 -11.78 20.04
CA PRO A 325 31.14 -10.51 20.09
C PRO A 325 30.60 -9.53 19.05
N VAL A 326 30.65 -8.25 19.38
CA VAL A 326 30.07 -7.18 18.57
C VAL A 326 31.08 -6.08 18.22
N ARG A 327 30.90 -5.47 17.05
CA ARG A 327 31.63 -4.28 16.57
C ARG A 327 31.07 -3.00 17.17
#